data_AF-A0AAD3NHF2-F1
#
_entry.id   AF-A0AAD3NHF2-F1
#
_cell.length_a   1.000
_cell.length_b   1.000
_cell.length_c   1.000
_cell.angle_alpha   90.00
_cell.angle_beta   90.00
_cell.angle_gamma   90.00
#
_symmetry.space_group_name_H-M   'P 1'
#
loop_
_entity.id
_entity.type
_entity.pdbx_description
1 polymer ?
#
loop_
_entity_poly.entity_id
_entity_poly.type
_entity_poly.pdbx_seq_one_letter_code
_entity_poly.pdbx_strand_id
1 'polypeptide(L)'
;MVKHQPLQVYEKQVFVSFVTGIYGCRWKRYQRSQDDSSRWECIWFLILCSSFLLLLFWAYFWLVAQNDFNEFNWSVYNRSGEWRDETIPILASTTVGFSYITFLLILALFHISLGQQLNLYWVHKIGVLATLVTTISGVVSVDDIWGDEWDILLVSLQVMVLLIYITIPLAIYLAPLTFTCLCIMDRY
;
A
#
# COMPACT_ATOMS: atom_id res chain seq x y z
N MET A 1 -35.91 -23.34 26.59
CA MET A 1 -34.52 -23.64 27.03
C MET A 1 -33.69 -22.38 26.83
N VAL A 2 -33.28 -21.72 27.93
CA VAL A 2 -32.34 -20.59 27.87
C VAL A 2 -30.95 -21.20 27.68
N LYS A 3 -30.31 -20.96 26.55
CA LYS A 3 -28.90 -21.35 26.35
C LYS A 3 -28.05 -20.45 27.24
N HIS A 4 -27.55 -20.99 28.34
CA HIS A 4 -26.46 -20.35 29.07
C HIS A 4 -25.20 -20.46 28.20
N GLN A 5 -24.75 -19.32 27.71
CA GLN A 5 -23.49 -19.20 27.00
C GLN A 5 -22.38 -19.54 28.02
N PRO A 6 -21.50 -20.51 27.75
CA PRO A 6 -20.43 -20.83 28.68
C PRO A 6 -19.59 -19.56 28.89
N LEU A 7 -19.26 -19.28 30.16
CA LEU A 7 -18.34 -18.21 30.52
C LEU A 7 -16.99 -18.51 29.85
N GLN A 8 -16.77 -17.93 28.68
CA GLN A 8 -15.46 -17.93 28.04
C GLN A 8 -14.53 -17.20 28.98
N VAL A 9 -13.54 -17.93 29.53
CA VAL A 9 -12.41 -17.35 30.25
C VAL A 9 -11.67 -16.48 29.24
N TYR A 10 -11.98 -15.19 29.28
CA TYR A 10 -11.56 -14.25 28.25
C TYR A 10 -10.21 -13.67 28.66
N GLU A 11 -9.14 -14.20 28.08
CA GLU A 11 -7.84 -13.53 28.13
C GLU A 11 -8.01 -12.14 27.53
N LYS A 12 -7.52 -11.08 28.19
CA LYS A 12 -7.67 -9.69 27.72
C LYS A 12 -6.88 -9.51 26.42
N GLN A 13 -7.47 -9.85 25.28
CA GLN A 13 -6.89 -9.63 23.96
C GLN A 13 -7.08 -8.16 23.53
N VAL A 14 -6.44 -7.24 24.27
CA VAL A 14 -6.51 -5.78 24.03
C VAL A 14 -6.11 -5.43 22.60
N PHE A 15 -5.08 -6.10 22.07
CA PHE A 15 -4.60 -5.92 20.69
C PHE A 15 -5.67 -6.25 19.65
N VAL A 16 -6.39 -7.38 19.79
CA VAL A 16 -7.44 -7.78 18.86
C VAL A 16 -8.61 -6.79 18.90
N SER A 17 -8.98 -6.33 20.10
CA SER A 17 -10.03 -5.31 20.27
C SER A 17 -9.64 -3.96 19.65
N PHE A 18 -8.36 -3.60 19.71
CA PHE A 18 -7.84 -2.38 19.12
C PHE A 18 -7.86 -2.45 17.58
N VAL A 19 -7.32 -3.52 17.01
CA VAL A 19 -7.29 -3.73 15.54
C VAL A 19 -8.70 -3.76 14.96
N THR A 20 -9.62 -4.53 15.57
CA THR A 20 -11.03 -4.61 15.14
C THR A 20 -11.79 -3.30 15.37
N GLY A 21 -11.43 -2.56 16.42
CA GLY A 21 -11.95 -1.23 16.73
C GLY A 21 -11.59 -0.20 15.66
N ILE A 22 -10.35 -0.17 15.19
CA ILE A 22 -9.93 0.77 14.14
C ILE A 22 -10.50 0.37 12.79
N TYR A 23 -10.32 -0.89 12.37
CA TYR A 23 -10.71 -1.34 11.04
C TYR A 23 -12.24 -1.35 10.81
N GLY A 24 -12.99 -1.77 11.84
CA GLY A 24 -14.44 -1.96 11.76
C GLY A 24 -15.27 -0.99 12.60
N CYS A 25 -14.66 -0.06 13.36
CA CYS A 25 -15.35 0.82 14.31
C CYS A 25 -16.21 0.07 15.36
N ARG A 26 -15.79 -1.16 15.73
CA ARG A 26 -16.49 -2.03 16.68
C ARG A 26 -15.71 -2.16 17.99
N TRP A 27 -16.03 -1.32 18.96
CA TRP A 27 -15.37 -1.29 20.28
C TRP A 27 -16.05 -2.14 21.37
N LYS A 28 -17.12 -2.88 21.05
CA LYS A 28 -17.81 -3.75 22.03
C LYS A 28 -16.92 -4.93 22.44
N ARG A 29 -17.01 -5.36 23.72
CA ARG A 29 -16.39 -6.59 24.25
C ARG A 29 -16.64 -7.73 23.27
N TYR A 30 -15.58 -8.10 22.56
CA TYR A 30 -15.69 -8.89 21.35
C TYR A 30 -15.98 -10.34 21.72
N GLN A 31 -17.16 -10.86 21.42
CA GLN A 31 -17.30 -12.30 21.35
C GLN A 31 -16.85 -12.72 19.96
N ARG A 32 -15.84 -13.59 19.88
CA ARG A 32 -15.29 -14.06 18.60
C ARG A 32 -16.41 -14.67 17.77
N SER A 33 -16.95 -13.94 16.80
CA SER A 33 -17.83 -14.52 15.81
C SER A 33 -16.95 -15.35 14.89
N GLN A 34 -17.09 -16.67 14.97
CA GLN A 34 -16.45 -17.64 14.09
C GLN A 34 -17.09 -17.69 12.69
N ASP A 35 -17.94 -16.71 12.37
CA ASP A 35 -18.61 -16.61 11.09
C ASP A 35 -17.60 -16.20 10.00
N ASP A 36 -17.75 -16.77 8.80
CA ASP A 36 -16.87 -16.47 7.67
C ASP A 36 -17.05 -15.03 7.16
N SER A 37 -16.01 -14.49 6.51
CA SER A 37 -16.11 -13.18 5.83
C SER A 37 -17.10 -13.27 4.66
N SER A 38 -17.98 -12.29 4.53
CA SER A 38 -18.94 -12.26 3.42
C SER A 38 -18.23 -12.05 2.07
N ARG A 39 -18.82 -12.55 0.98
CA ARG A 39 -18.31 -12.31 -0.38
C ARG A 39 -18.12 -10.82 -0.68
N TRP A 40 -19.01 -9.97 -0.17
CA TRP A 40 -18.92 -8.52 -0.31
C TRP A 40 -17.71 -7.93 0.39
N GLU A 41 -17.35 -8.42 1.56
CA GLU A 41 -16.16 -7.98 2.28
C GLU A 41 -14.87 -8.44 1.59
N CYS A 42 -14.87 -9.63 0.97
CA CYS A 42 -13.77 -10.05 0.10
C CYS A 42 -13.61 -9.14 -1.12
N ILE A 43 -14.70 -8.69 -1.74
CA ILE A 43 -14.64 -7.71 -2.85
C ILE A 43 -14.01 -6.40 -2.36
N TRP A 44 -14.40 -5.89 -1.20
CA TRP A 44 -13.80 -4.70 -0.61
C TRP A 44 -12.32 -4.85 -0.30
N PHE A 45 -11.89 -6.03 0.16
CA PHE A 45 -10.48 -6.34 0.34
C PHE A 45 -9.72 -6.35 -0.99
N LEU A 46 -10.28 -6.92 -2.06
CA LEU A 46 -9.69 -6.86 -3.39
C LEU A 46 -9.57 -5.42 -3.90
N ILE A 47 -10.61 -4.59 -3.72
CA ILE A 47 -10.57 -3.16 -4.07
C ILE A 47 -9.46 -2.44 -3.29
N LEU A 48 -9.30 -2.73 -1.99
CA LEU A 48 -8.23 -2.17 -1.16
C LEU A 48 -6.84 -2.57 -1.70
N CYS A 49 -6.63 -3.84 -2.03
CA CYS A 49 -5.38 -4.32 -2.64
C CYS A 49 -5.10 -3.67 -4.00
N SER A 50 -6.10 -3.58 -4.87
CA SER A 50 -5.96 -2.90 -6.16
C SER A 50 -5.64 -1.41 -5.99
N SER A 51 -6.26 -0.74 -5.01
CA SER A 51 -5.98 0.66 -4.69
C SER A 51 -4.53 0.85 -4.21
N PHE A 52 -4.04 -0.07 -3.37
CA PHE A 52 -2.66 -0.07 -2.92
C PHE A 52 -1.67 -0.23 -4.08
N LEU A 53 -1.91 -1.20 -4.97
CA LEU A 53 -1.04 -1.43 -6.13
C LEU A 53 -1.04 -0.22 -7.09
N LEU A 54 -2.20 0.38 -7.34
CA LEU A 54 -2.30 1.58 -8.17
C LEU A 54 -1.55 2.77 -7.54
N LEU A 55 -1.72 3.02 -6.24
CA LEU A 55 -1.01 4.08 -5.54
C LEU A 55 0.50 3.81 -5.44
N LEU A 56 0.92 2.55 -5.33
CA LEU A 56 2.33 2.18 -5.36
C LEU A 56 2.95 2.49 -6.73
N PHE A 57 2.26 2.11 -7.81
CA PHE A 57 2.66 2.46 -9.17
C PHE A 57 2.70 3.97 -9.37
N TRP A 58 1.67 4.69 -8.91
CA TRP A 58 1.58 6.14 -9.00
C TRP A 58 2.68 6.85 -8.20
N ALA A 59 2.94 6.43 -6.97
CA ALA A 59 4.04 6.96 -6.16
C ALA A 59 5.39 6.69 -6.82
N TYR A 60 5.59 5.50 -7.39
CA TYR A 60 6.80 5.18 -8.14
C TYR A 60 6.97 6.08 -9.37
N PHE A 61 5.89 6.34 -10.12
CA PHE A 61 5.93 7.28 -11.25
C PHE A 61 6.49 8.65 -10.82
N TRP A 62 5.92 9.22 -9.77
CA TRP A 62 6.35 10.51 -9.24
C TRP A 62 7.76 10.49 -8.62
N LEU A 63 8.25 9.34 -8.15
CA LEU A 63 9.63 9.18 -7.71
C LEU A 63 10.61 9.18 -8.88
N VAL A 64 10.24 8.58 -10.02
CA VAL A 64 11.08 8.56 -11.22
C VAL A 64 11.10 9.93 -11.90
N ALA A 65 9.93 10.58 -12.00
CA ALA A 65 9.76 11.87 -12.66
C ALA A 65 10.29 13.08 -11.86
N GLN A 66 10.96 12.87 -10.71
CA GLN A 66 11.41 13.96 -9.82
C GLN A 66 12.26 15.03 -10.51
N ASN A 67 13.10 14.62 -11.46
CA ASN A 67 13.98 15.53 -12.17
C ASN A 67 13.23 16.41 -13.18
N ASP A 68 12.03 16.00 -13.58
CA ASP A 68 11.27 16.60 -14.68
C ASP A 68 10.00 17.32 -14.18
N PHE A 69 9.87 17.54 -12.87
CA PHE A 69 8.74 18.26 -12.26
C PHE A 69 8.52 19.66 -12.84
N ASN A 70 9.59 20.36 -13.24
CA ASN A 70 9.48 21.68 -13.84
C ASN A 70 8.85 21.62 -15.24
N GLU A 71 9.16 20.59 -16.02
CA GLU A 71 8.55 20.36 -17.34
C GLU A 71 7.06 20.03 -17.22
N PHE A 72 6.68 19.24 -16.22
CA PHE A 72 5.27 19.00 -15.91
C PHE A 72 4.53 20.31 -15.57
N ASN A 73 5.06 21.11 -14.63
CA ASN A 73 4.44 22.38 -14.25
C ASN A 73 4.32 23.34 -15.44
N TRP A 74 5.33 23.37 -16.32
CA TRP A 74 5.28 24.13 -17.57
C TRP A 74 4.18 23.63 -18.51
N SER A 75 4.04 22.31 -18.67
CA SER A 75 2.99 21.70 -19.49
C SER A 75 1.59 22.03 -18.98
N VAL A 76 1.38 22.01 -17.66
CA VAL A 76 0.11 22.42 -17.05
C VAL A 76 -0.14 23.92 -17.25
N TYR A 77 0.87 24.77 -17.02
CA TYR A 77 0.78 26.21 -17.26
C TYR A 77 0.37 26.54 -18.69
N ASN A 78 0.97 25.87 -19.67
CA ASN A 78 0.68 26.11 -21.09
C ASN A 78 -0.78 25.77 -21.45
N ARG A 79 -1.44 24.91 -20.66
CA ARG A 79 -2.83 24.53 -20.82
C ARG A 79 -3.81 25.38 -20.00
N SER A 80 -3.45 25.72 -18.77
CA SER A 80 -4.31 26.46 -17.83
C SER A 80 -4.20 27.98 -18.00
N GLY A 81 -3.04 28.48 -18.45
CA GLY A 81 -2.68 29.90 -18.46
C GLY A 81 -2.32 30.47 -17.08
N GLU A 82 -2.38 29.67 -16.02
CA GLU A 82 -2.09 30.08 -14.64
C GLU A 82 -0.88 29.31 -14.10
N TRP A 83 0.14 30.04 -13.64
CA TRP A 83 1.32 29.42 -13.05
C TRP A 83 1.01 28.97 -11.63
N ARG A 84 1.11 27.67 -11.38
CA ARG A 84 1.00 27.05 -10.05
C ARG A 84 1.89 25.83 -10.00
N ASP A 85 2.49 25.57 -8.85
CA ASP A 85 3.22 24.32 -8.60
C ASP A 85 2.20 23.19 -8.39
N GLU A 86 1.81 22.53 -9.47
CA GLU A 86 0.83 21.44 -9.49
C GLU A 86 1.41 20.14 -8.94
N THR A 87 2.72 19.96 -9.01
CA THR A 87 3.41 18.80 -8.42
C THR A 87 3.23 18.73 -6.90
N ILE A 88 3.25 19.86 -6.19
CA ILE A 88 3.13 19.89 -4.72
C ILE A 88 1.81 19.26 -4.23
N PRO A 89 0.61 19.71 -4.66
CA PRO A 89 -0.64 19.11 -4.23
C PRO A 89 -0.80 17.65 -4.71
N ILE A 90 -0.25 17.28 -5.88
CA ILE A 90 -0.28 15.89 -6.36
C ILE A 90 0.57 14.98 -5.46
N LEU A 91 1.79 15.39 -5.12
CA LEU A 91 2.67 14.62 -4.23
C LEU A 91 2.10 14.54 -2.81
N ALA A 92 1.55 15.64 -2.29
CA ALA A 92 0.94 15.67 -0.98
C ALA A 92 -0.27 14.73 -0.90
N SER A 93 -1.17 14.80 -1.87
CA SER A 93 -2.34 13.92 -1.95
C SER A 93 -1.96 12.45 -2.16
N THR A 94 -0.95 12.17 -2.99
CA THR A 94 -0.40 10.82 -3.20
C THR A 94 0.18 10.26 -1.90
N THR A 95 0.96 11.04 -1.16
CA THR A 95 1.55 10.62 0.12
C THR A 95 0.48 10.31 1.17
N VAL A 96 -0.53 11.17 1.29
CA VAL A 96 -1.66 10.97 2.21
C VAL A 96 -2.48 9.74 1.82
N GLY A 97 -2.82 9.60 0.54
CA GLY A 97 -3.56 8.44 0.02
C GLY A 97 -2.79 7.13 0.22
N PHE A 98 -1.51 7.10 -0.14
CA PHE A 98 -0.66 5.92 -0.02
C PHE A 98 -0.49 5.48 1.44
N SER A 99 -0.21 6.42 2.35
CA SER A 99 -0.07 6.10 3.79
C SER A 99 -1.37 5.57 4.38
N TYR A 100 -2.51 6.19 4.06
CA TYR A 100 -3.83 5.76 4.52
C TYR A 100 -4.20 4.35 4.02
N ILE A 101 -4.00 4.07 2.73
CA ILE A 101 -4.32 2.77 2.13
C ILE A 101 -3.39 1.67 2.65
N THR A 102 -2.10 1.98 2.79
CA THR A 102 -1.12 1.05 3.38
C THR A 102 -1.49 0.70 4.82
N PHE A 103 -1.88 1.69 5.63
CA PHE A 103 -2.32 1.47 6.99
C PHE A 103 -3.54 0.53 7.06
N LEU A 104 -4.56 0.76 6.23
CA LEU A 104 -5.73 -0.12 6.16
C LEU A 104 -5.38 -1.53 5.68
N LEU A 105 -4.47 -1.67 4.71
CA LEU A 105 -4.02 -2.97 4.23
C LEU A 105 -3.30 -3.76 5.34
N ILE A 106 -2.44 -3.10 6.13
CA ILE A 106 -1.78 -3.73 7.28
C ILE A 106 -2.81 -4.23 8.31
N LEU A 107 -3.83 -3.42 8.63
CA LEU A 107 -4.91 -3.83 9.52
C LEU A 107 -5.69 -5.03 8.95
N ALA A 108 -5.99 -5.03 7.66
CA ALA A 108 -6.65 -6.15 6.99
C ALA A 108 -5.81 -7.44 7.06
N LEU A 109 -4.49 -7.35 6.86
CA LEU A 109 -3.58 -8.48 6.99
C LEU A 109 -3.56 -9.02 8.44
N PHE A 110 -3.58 -8.13 9.45
CA PHE A 110 -3.73 -8.58 10.83
C PHE A 110 -5.06 -9.29 11.08
N HIS A 111 -6.17 -8.82 10.51
CA HIS A 111 -7.45 -9.53 10.58
C HIS A 111 -7.34 -10.95 9.99
N ILE A 112 -6.70 -11.10 8.83
CA ILE A 112 -6.46 -12.40 8.19
C ILE A 112 -5.59 -13.29 9.09
N SER A 113 -4.44 -12.79 9.56
CA SER A 113 -3.52 -13.55 10.43
C SER A 113 -4.16 -13.96 11.77
N LEU A 114 -5.05 -13.13 12.31
CA LEU A 114 -5.78 -13.40 13.55
C LEU A 114 -7.05 -14.25 13.34
N GLY A 115 -7.37 -14.61 12.09
CA GLY A 115 -8.58 -15.34 11.72
C GLY A 115 -9.86 -14.60 12.11
N GLN A 116 -9.86 -13.27 11.89
CA GLN A 116 -10.99 -12.38 12.13
C GLN A 116 -11.68 -12.02 10.81
N GLN A 117 -12.97 -11.71 10.88
CA GLN A 117 -13.72 -11.23 9.72
C GLN A 117 -13.14 -9.92 9.20
N LEU A 118 -12.98 -9.82 7.89
CA LEU A 118 -12.75 -8.55 7.22
C LEU A 118 -14.09 -7.81 7.23
N ASN A 119 -14.26 -6.84 8.12
CA ASN A 119 -15.43 -5.97 8.13
C ASN A 119 -14.96 -4.52 8.09
N LEU A 120 -14.82 -3.99 6.88
CA LEU A 120 -14.33 -2.63 6.68
C LEU A 120 -15.48 -1.65 6.94
N TYR A 121 -15.28 -0.73 7.88
CA TYR A 121 -16.30 0.26 8.22
C TYR A 121 -16.63 1.17 7.02
N TRP A 122 -17.88 1.66 6.95
CA TRP A 122 -18.35 2.44 5.79
C TRP A 122 -17.55 3.73 5.54
N VAL A 123 -17.04 4.40 6.58
CA VAL A 123 -16.15 5.57 6.41
C VAL A 123 -14.86 5.18 5.70
N HIS A 124 -14.28 4.03 6.06
CA HIS A 124 -13.08 3.54 5.37
C HIS A 124 -13.38 3.14 3.93
N LYS A 125 -14.54 2.54 3.66
CA LYS A 125 -15.01 2.24 2.30
C LYS A 125 -15.10 3.50 1.44
N ILE A 126 -15.67 4.59 1.98
CA ILE A 126 -15.70 5.91 1.32
C ILE A 126 -14.29 6.42 1.09
N GLY A 127 -13.41 6.36 2.09
CA GLY A 127 -12.02 6.78 1.98
C GLY A 127 -11.27 6.02 0.88
N VAL A 128 -11.42 4.69 0.81
CA VAL A 128 -10.82 3.86 -0.24
C VAL A 128 -11.33 4.27 -1.62
N LEU A 129 -12.65 4.41 -1.79
CA LEU A 129 -13.22 4.85 -3.06
C LEU A 129 -12.74 6.25 -3.46
N ALA A 130 -12.70 7.20 -2.52
CA ALA A 130 -12.21 8.54 -2.78
C ALA A 130 -10.75 8.51 -3.25
N THR A 131 -9.86 7.80 -2.54
CA THR A 131 -8.45 7.66 -2.94
C THR A 131 -8.29 6.98 -4.29
N LEU A 132 -9.11 5.98 -4.60
CA LEU A 132 -9.06 5.26 -5.86
C LEU A 132 -9.46 6.18 -7.02
N VAL A 133 -10.60 6.88 -6.89
CA VAL A 133 -11.09 7.82 -7.91
C VAL A 133 -10.11 8.98 -8.11
N THR A 134 -9.57 9.57 -7.04
CA THR A 134 -8.57 10.65 -7.18
C THR A 134 -7.31 10.17 -7.86
N THR A 135 -6.83 8.95 -7.57
CA THR A 135 -5.62 8.40 -8.19
C THR A 135 -5.86 8.09 -9.67
N ILE A 136 -6.99 7.47 -10.02
CA ILE A 136 -7.37 7.22 -11.42
C ILE A 136 -7.48 8.54 -12.18
N SER A 137 -8.14 9.55 -11.60
CA SER A 137 -8.23 10.87 -12.20
C SER A 137 -6.85 11.49 -12.42
N GLY A 138 -5.95 11.38 -11.44
CA GLY A 138 -4.57 11.85 -11.56
C GLY A 138 -3.80 11.19 -12.69
N VAL A 139 -3.88 9.85 -12.79
CA VAL A 139 -3.27 9.07 -13.87
C VAL A 139 -3.77 9.52 -15.24
N VAL A 140 -5.10 9.64 -15.40
CA VAL A 140 -5.72 10.07 -16.67
C VAL A 140 -5.33 11.51 -17.01
N SER A 141 -5.28 12.41 -16.03
CA SER A 141 -4.86 13.80 -16.27
C SER A 141 -3.39 13.91 -16.66
N VAL A 142 -2.50 13.11 -16.08
CA VAL A 142 -1.08 13.08 -16.48
C VAL A 142 -0.92 12.48 -17.86
N ASP A 143 -1.64 11.40 -18.19
CA ASP A 143 -1.64 10.81 -19.53
C ASP A 143 -2.01 11.84 -20.62
N ASP A 144 -3.03 12.65 -20.37
CA ASP A 144 -3.53 13.65 -21.31
C ASP A 144 -2.65 14.92 -21.40
N ILE A 145 -1.87 15.24 -20.37
CA ILE A 145 -1.01 16.44 -20.34
C ILE A 145 0.44 16.11 -20.72
N TRP A 146 0.92 14.94 -20.31
CA TRP A 146 2.34 14.61 -20.25
C TRP A 146 2.59 13.11 -20.51
N GLY A 147 1.87 12.53 -21.47
CA GLY A 147 1.90 11.10 -21.77
C GLY A 147 3.25 10.56 -22.25
N ASP A 148 4.10 11.39 -22.86
CA ASP A 148 5.44 10.96 -23.31
C ASP A 148 6.33 10.46 -22.15
N GLU A 149 6.05 10.91 -20.92
CA GLU A 149 6.79 10.53 -19.72
C GLU A 149 6.59 9.06 -19.30
N TRP A 150 5.55 8.39 -19.82
CA TRP A 150 5.31 6.97 -19.53
C TRP A 150 6.45 6.08 -20.04
N ASP A 151 7.14 6.47 -21.11
CA ASP A 151 8.27 5.73 -21.64
C ASP A 151 9.45 5.70 -20.65
N ILE A 152 9.64 6.77 -19.87
CA ILE A 152 10.68 6.85 -18.85
C ILE A 152 10.42 5.85 -17.72
N LEU A 153 9.16 5.56 -17.38
CA LEU A 153 8.86 4.48 -16.43
C LEU A 153 9.26 3.11 -16.95
N LEU A 154 8.97 2.83 -18.22
CA LEU A 154 9.33 1.53 -18.82
C LEU A 154 10.84 1.35 -18.79
N VAL A 155 11.59 2.38 -19.16
CA VAL A 155 13.06 2.38 -19.08
C VAL A 155 13.54 2.21 -17.64
N SER A 156 12.96 2.93 -16.68
CA SER A 156 13.31 2.81 -15.26
C SER A 156 13.08 1.39 -14.72
N LEU A 157 11.95 0.76 -15.07
CA LEU A 157 11.67 -0.63 -14.70
C LEU A 157 12.65 -1.61 -15.35
N GLN A 158 13.02 -1.41 -16.62
CA GLN A 158 14.04 -2.23 -17.28
C GLN A 158 15.39 -2.16 -16.56
N VAL A 159 15.81 -0.96 -16.16
CA VAL A 159 17.04 -0.76 -15.38
C VAL A 159 16.95 -1.47 -14.03
N MET A 160 15.82 -1.37 -13.33
CA MET A 160 15.61 -2.09 -12.06
C MET A 160 15.69 -3.62 -12.22
N VAL A 161 15.09 -4.16 -13.29
CA VAL A 161 15.19 -5.59 -13.61
C VAL A 161 16.63 -5.99 -13.90
N LEU A 162 17.36 -5.18 -14.68
CA LEU A 162 18.77 -5.44 -14.98
C LEU A 162 19.64 -5.40 -13.71
N LEU A 163 19.41 -4.44 -12.82
CA LEU A 163 20.09 -4.37 -11.53
C LEU A 163 19.86 -5.64 -10.73
N ILE A 164 18.60 -6.07 -10.56
CA ILE A 164 18.26 -7.31 -9.84
C ILE A 164 18.93 -8.53 -10.50
N TYR A 165 18.90 -8.62 -11.83
CA TYR A 165 19.48 -9.71 -12.60
C TYR A 165 21.00 -9.82 -12.41
N ILE A 166 21.71 -8.71 -12.21
CA ILE A 166 23.16 -8.71 -11.98
C ILE A 166 23.46 -8.89 -10.48
N THR A 167 22.73 -8.20 -9.60
CA THR A 167 23.04 -8.16 -8.16
C THR A 167 22.74 -9.48 -7.45
N ILE A 168 21.65 -10.18 -7.80
CA ILE A 168 21.31 -11.45 -7.14
C ILE A 168 22.37 -12.52 -7.41
N PRO A 169 22.76 -12.81 -8.67
CA PRO A 169 23.82 -13.79 -8.95
C PRO A 169 25.17 -13.38 -8.39
N LEU A 170 25.52 -12.09 -8.45
CA LEU A 170 26.77 -11.58 -7.87
C LEU A 170 26.80 -11.81 -6.35
N ALA A 171 25.71 -11.52 -5.64
CA ALA A 171 25.61 -11.77 -4.21
C ALA A 171 25.72 -13.27 -3.87
N ILE A 172 25.10 -14.15 -4.67
CA ILE A 172 25.21 -15.60 -4.52
C ILE A 172 26.65 -16.07 -4.75
N TYR A 173 27.34 -15.53 -5.77
CA TYR A 173 28.72 -15.88 -6.09
C TYR A 173 29.71 -15.38 -5.03
N LEU A 174 29.45 -14.24 -4.40
CA LEU A 174 30.28 -13.65 -3.34
C LEU A 174 29.94 -14.21 -1.95
N ALA A 175 28.79 -14.85 -1.73
CA ALA A 175 28.40 -15.39 -0.44
C ALA A 175 29.44 -16.36 0.16
N PRO A 176 30.00 -17.34 -0.58
CA PRO A 176 31.06 -18.22 -0.06
C PRO A 176 32.31 -17.47 0.40
N LEU A 177 32.68 -16.36 -0.26
CA LEU A 177 33.82 -15.51 0.13
C LEU A 177 33.57 -14.75 1.44
N THR A 178 32.31 -14.41 1.73
CA THR A 178 31.92 -13.81 3.01
C THR A 178 31.86 -14.82 4.16
N PHE A 179 31.49 -16.08 3.87
CA PHE A 179 31.43 -17.16 4.87
C PHE A 179 32.79 -17.81 5.16
N THR A 180 33.72 -17.85 4.20
CA THR A 180 35.08 -18.38 4.43
C THR A 180 35.94 -17.48 5.33
N CYS A 181 35.58 -16.20 5.51
CA CYS A 181 36.32 -15.26 6.35
C CYS A 181 35.95 -15.28 7.85
N LEU A 182 34.86 -15.93 8.29
CA LEU A 182 34.41 -15.87 9.69
C LEU A 182 34.84 -17.06 10.58
N CYS A 183 35.54 -18.06 10.04
CA CYS A 183 35.89 -19.28 10.81
C CYS A 183 37.37 -19.69 10.76
N ILE A 184 38.29 -18.86 10.24
CA ILE A 184 39.74 -19.17 10.22
C ILE A 184 40.55 -18.40 11.29
N MET A 185 39.91 -17.65 12.19
CA MET A 185 40.62 -16.86 13.21
C MET A 185 40.46 -17.33 14.67
N ASP A 186 39.97 -18.55 14.92
CA ASP A 186 39.74 -19.03 16.31
C ASP A 186 40.37 -20.39 16.67
N ARG A 187 41.22 -20.95 15.82
CA ARG A 187 42.14 -22.04 16.22
C ARG A 187 43.42 -21.99 15.40
N TYR A 188 44.45 -21.35 15.95
CA TYR A 188 45.79 -21.92 16.13
C TYR A 188 46.58 -21.00 17.07
#